data_AF-A0A843EBG8-F1
#
_entry.id   AF-A0A843EBG8-F1
#
_cell.length_a   1.000
_cell.length_b   1.000
_cell.length_c   1.000
_cell.angle_alpha   90.00
_cell.angle_beta   90.00
_cell.angle_gamma   90.00
#
_symmetry.space_group_name_H-M   'P 1'
#
loop_
_entity.id
_entity.type
_entity.pdbx_description
1 polymer ?
#
loop_
_entity_poly.entity_id
_entity_poly.type
_entity_poly.pdbx_seq_one_letter_code
_entity_poly.pdbx_strand_id
1 'polypeptide(L)'
;MNMKYTSKENVYLAVKGHPEGITLSNLTRELFPDLGGTQFRSAKRWVSTVLAEFRRKGRLYNTGEEGLPRIMLMWFATEEGSDETQS
;
A
#
# COMPACT_ATOMS: atom_id res chain seq x y z
N MET A 1 6.20 23.40 -9.11
CA MET A 1 6.33 21.98 -8.68
C MET A 1 4.96 21.49 -8.26
N ASN A 2 4.41 20.49 -8.94
CA ASN A 2 3.11 19.92 -8.58
C ASN A 2 3.29 19.05 -7.33
N MET A 3 3.05 19.61 -6.14
CA MET A 3 3.25 18.96 -4.81
C MET A 3 2.21 17.86 -4.50
N LYS A 4 1.70 17.13 -5.51
CA LYS A 4 0.49 16.33 -5.33
C LYS A 4 0.66 15.02 -4.54
N TYR A 5 1.86 14.51 -4.20
CA TYR A 5 1.98 13.11 -3.74
C TYR A 5 3.01 12.78 -2.64
N THR A 6 3.46 13.75 -1.82
CA THR A 6 4.49 13.51 -0.77
C THR A 6 3.97 13.38 0.66
N SER A 7 2.65 13.37 0.90
CA SER A 7 2.09 13.26 2.26
C SER A 7 1.82 11.80 2.67
N LYS A 8 1.84 11.51 3.98
CA LYS A 8 1.43 10.19 4.51
C LYS A 8 -0.03 9.88 4.20
N GLU A 9 -0.89 10.90 4.16
CA GLU A 9 -2.30 10.78 3.80
C GLU A 9 -2.48 10.28 2.36
N ASN A 10 -1.69 10.77 1.41
CA ASN A 10 -1.77 10.31 0.02
C ASN A 10 -1.31 8.86 -0.12
N VAL A 11 -0.31 8.43 0.66
CA VAL A 11 0.07 7.00 0.73
C VAL A 11 -1.10 6.16 1.25
N TYR A 12 -1.81 6.63 2.27
CA TYR A 12 -2.98 5.93 2.80
C TYR A 12 -4.11 5.84 1.75
N LEU A 13 -4.44 6.95 1.09
CA LEU A 13 -5.48 6.98 0.05
C LEU A 13 -5.13 6.09 -1.15
N ALA A 14 -3.86 6.08 -1.56
CA ALA A 14 -3.40 5.21 -2.64
C ALA A 14 -3.55 3.73 -2.25
N VAL A 15 -3.11 3.30 -1.06
CA VAL A 15 -3.33 1.90 -0.63
C VAL A 15 -4.83 1.57 -0.52
N LYS A 16 -5.67 2.51 -0.02
CA LYS A 16 -7.12 2.34 0.06
C LYS A 16 -7.78 2.14 -1.30
N GLY A 17 -7.21 2.70 -2.37
CA GLY A 17 -7.68 2.51 -3.75
C GLY A 17 -7.44 1.11 -4.31
N HIS A 18 -6.66 0.26 -3.63
CA HIS A 18 -6.32 -1.10 -4.07
C HIS A 18 -6.78 -2.13 -3.01
N PRO A 19 -8.09 -2.46 -2.96
CA PRO A 19 -8.61 -3.41 -1.98
C PRO A 19 -7.97 -4.80 -2.13
N GLU A 20 -7.57 -5.21 -3.34
CA GLU A 20 -6.85 -6.47 -3.66
C GLU A 20 -5.36 -6.46 -3.24
N GLY A 21 -4.90 -5.36 -2.66
CA GLY A 21 -3.51 -5.10 -2.30
C GLY A 21 -2.65 -4.61 -3.47
N ILE A 22 -1.61 -3.84 -3.13
CA ILE A 22 -0.68 -3.26 -4.10
C ILE A 22 0.77 -3.59 -3.75
N THR A 23 1.62 -3.79 -4.76
CA THR A 23 3.06 -3.96 -4.52
C THR A 23 3.72 -2.62 -4.22
N LEU A 24 4.80 -2.63 -3.44
CA LEU A 24 5.54 -1.40 -3.11
C LEU A 24 6.02 -0.65 -4.37
N SER A 25 6.43 -1.37 -5.41
CA SER A 25 6.87 -0.76 -6.67
C SER A 25 5.73 -0.07 -7.41
N ASN A 26 4.56 -0.70 -7.52
CA ASN A 26 3.39 -0.12 -8.19
C ASN A 26 2.86 1.09 -7.41
N LEU A 27 2.78 0.98 -6.08
CA LEU A 27 2.40 2.10 -5.22
C LEU A 27 3.36 3.29 -5.36
N THR A 28 4.67 3.02 -5.42
CA THR A 28 5.66 4.08 -5.64
C THR A 28 5.50 4.71 -7.03
N ARG A 29 5.20 3.93 -8.06
CA ARG A 29 4.94 4.45 -9.42
C ARG A 29 3.68 5.30 -9.48
N GLU A 30 2.63 4.92 -8.79
CA GLU A 30 1.37 5.69 -8.74
C GLU A 30 1.57 7.05 -8.05
N LEU A 31 2.30 7.06 -6.92
CA LEU A 31 2.61 8.29 -6.19
C LEU A 31 3.64 9.17 -6.92
N PHE A 32 4.56 8.56 -7.68
CA PHE A 32 5.68 9.25 -8.30
C PHE A 32 5.91 8.78 -9.74
N PRO A 33 4.97 9.10 -10.66
CA PRO A 33 5.00 8.55 -12.02
C PRO A 33 6.24 8.97 -12.81
N ASP A 34 6.72 10.19 -12.56
CA ASP A 34 7.82 10.82 -13.31
C ASP A 34 9.21 10.44 -12.80
N LEU A 35 9.32 9.76 -11.65
CA LEU A 35 10.64 9.43 -11.09
C LEU A 35 11.26 8.22 -11.79
N GLY A 36 12.50 8.39 -12.24
CA GLY A 36 13.36 7.33 -12.75
C GLY A 36 14.56 7.05 -11.85
N GLY A 37 15.25 5.93 -12.10
CA GLY A 37 16.59 5.65 -11.56
C GLY A 37 16.73 5.80 -10.05
N THR A 38 17.70 6.63 -9.62
CA THR A 38 18.01 6.87 -8.20
C THR A 38 16.88 7.53 -7.44
N GLN A 39 16.15 8.47 -8.07
CA GLN A 39 15.04 9.18 -7.44
C GLN A 39 13.88 8.22 -7.12
N PHE A 40 13.60 7.28 -8.03
CA PHE A 40 12.61 6.23 -7.79
C PHE A 40 12.99 5.34 -6.60
N ARG A 41 14.27 4.98 -6.45
CA ARG A 41 14.75 4.20 -5.29
C ARG A 41 14.58 4.96 -3.96
N SER A 42 14.87 6.26 -3.95
CA SER A 42 14.67 7.09 -2.76
C SER A 42 13.18 7.21 -2.40
N ALA A 43 12.31 7.42 -3.39
CA ALA A 43 10.87 7.45 -3.19
C ALA A 43 10.36 6.10 -2.66
N LYS A 44 10.79 4.99 -3.24
CA LYS A 44 10.44 3.64 -2.79
C LYS A 44 10.83 3.39 -1.33
N ARG A 45 12.02 3.85 -0.92
CA ARG A 45 12.48 3.77 0.48
C ARG A 45 11.59 4.59 1.40
N TRP A 46 11.26 5.82 1.02
CA TRP A 46 10.38 6.69 1.80
C TRP A 46 8.97 6.10 1.95
N VAL A 47 8.36 5.62 0.86
CA VAL A 47 7.03 4.95 0.89
C VAL A 47 7.08 3.75 1.84
N SER A 48 8.13 2.92 1.77
CA SER A 48 8.32 1.79 2.67
C SER A 48 8.35 2.20 4.15
N THR A 49 9.05 3.30 4.48
CA THR A 49 9.07 3.84 5.85
C THR A 49 7.69 4.27 6.32
N VAL A 50 6.90 4.95 5.48
CA VAL A 50 5.53 5.36 5.81
C VAL A 50 4.63 4.14 6.05
N LEU A 51 4.72 3.12 5.20
CA LEU A 51 3.96 1.88 5.38
C LEU A 51 4.35 1.15 6.67
N ALA A 52 5.64 1.13 7.03
CA ALA A 52 6.10 0.56 8.29
C ALA A 52 5.52 1.29 9.52
N GLU A 53 5.29 2.60 9.44
CA GLU A 53 4.58 3.35 10.48
C GLU A 53 3.09 2.96 10.56
N PHE A 54 2.41 2.81 9.42
CA PHE A 54 1.02 2.37 9.39
C PHE A 54 0.86 0.94 9.91
N ARG A 55 1.77 0.03 9.56
CA ARG A 55 1.81 -1.33 10.11
C ARG A 55 1.97 -1.33 11.63
N ARG A 56 2.90 -0.54 12.16
CA ARG A 56 3.09 -0.40 13.63
C ARG A 56 1.85 0.12 14.36
N LYS A 57 1.00 0.90 13.67
CA LYS A 57 -0.28 1.40 14.19
C LYS A 57 -1.45 0.42 13.98
N GLY A 58 -1.18 -0.82 13.53
CA GLY A 58 -2.21 -1.82 13.24
C GLY A 58 -3.06 -1.49 12.01
N ARG A 59 -2.61 -0.59 11.12
CA ARG A 59 -3.40 -0.13 9.96
C ARG A 59 -3.12 -0.93 8.68
N LEU A 60 -2.02 -1.68 8.61
CA LEU A 60 -1.64 -2.46 7.43
C LEU A 60 -1.28 -3.90 7.83
N TYR A 61 -1.53 -4.83 6.91
CA TYR A 61 -1.04 -6.20 6.93
C TYR A 61 -0.47 -6.54 5.54
N ASN A 62 0.48 -7.47 5.51
CA ASN A 62 1.03 -7.99 4.26
C ASN A 62 0.25 -9.26 3.91
N THR A 63 -0.36 -9.28 2.73
CA THR A 63 -0.91 -10.49 2.13
C THR A 63 -0.14 -10.79 0.87
N GLY A 64 0.48 -11.94 0.80
CA GLY A 64 1.10 -12.37 -0.44
C GLY A 64 1.69 -13.73 -0.23
N GLU A 65 1.55 -14.59 -1.23
CA GLU A 65 2.41 -15.76 -1.38
C GLU A 65 3.87 -15.31 -1.39
N GLU A 66 4.75 -16.19 -0.89
CA GLU A 66 6.20 -15.98 -0.83
C GLU A 66 6.74 -15.60 -2.21
N GLY A 67 6.91 -14.30 -2.47
CA GLY A 67 7.44 -13.78 -3.73
C GLY A 67 6.87 -12.43 -4.16
N LEU A 68 5.60 -12.13 -3.81
CA LEU A 68 4.94 -10.86 -4.17
C LEU A 68 4.15 -10.30 -2.98
N PRO A 69 4.82 -9.71 -1.97
CA PRO A 69 4.12 -9.12 -0.83
C PRO A 69 3.22 -7.98 -1.31
N ARG A 70 1.90 -8.14 -1.16
CA ARG A 70 0.93 -7.05 -1.36
C ARG A 70 0.70 -6.35 -0.03
N ILE A 71 0.65 -5.03 -0.12
CA ILE A 71 0.36 -4.13 0.99
C ILE A 71 -1.16 -3.92 1.00
N MET A 72 -1.84 -4.34 2.08
CA MET A 72 -3.29 -4.15 2.28
C MET A 72 -3.56 -3.43 3.61
N LEU A 73 -4.63 -2.63 3.64
CA LEU A 73 -5.13 -1.99 4.87
C LEU A 73 -5.98 -2.98 5.66
N MET A 74 -5.66 -3.18 6.95
CA MET A 74 -6.33 -4.17 7.82
C MET A 74 -7.84 -3.92 7.98
N TRP A 75 -8.28 -2.69 7.72
CA TRP A 75 -9.70 -2.30 7.79
C TRP A 75 -10.55 -2.81 6.60
N PHE A 76 -9.94 -3.31 5.51
CA PHE A 76 -10.66 -3.85 4.34
C PHE A 76 -10.45 -5.35 4.13
N ALA A 77 -9.76 -6.04 5.05
CA ALA A 77 -9.62 -7.50 5.03
C ALA A 77 -10.93 -8.24 5.37
N THR A 78 -11.94 -7.49 5.81
CA THR A 78 -13.25 -7.98 6.22
C THR A 78 -14.30 -7.14 5.50
N GLU A 79 -14.62 -7.54 4.26
CA GLU A 79 -15.96 -7.41 3.66
C GLU A 79 -15.98 -8.02 2.24
N GLU A 80 -15.92 -9.36 2.17
CA GLU A 80 -16.68 -10.13 1.18
C GLU A 80 -16.95 -11.53 1.76
N GLY A 81 -18.20 -11.75 2.16
CA GLY A 81 -18.66 -13.00 2.78
C GLY A 81 -18.86 -14.09 1.73
N SER A 82 -18.66 -15.33 2.16
CA SER A 82 -19.41 -16.47 1.62
C SER A 82 -20.09 -17.15 2.79
N ASP A 83 -21.40 -17.00 2.76
CA ASP A 83 -22.48 -17.87 3.23
C ASP A 83 -22.37 -18.63 4.56
N GLU A 84 -23.42 -18.39 5.34
CA GLU A 84 -24.10 -19.36 6.18
C GLU A 84 -23.96 -20.80 5.65
N THR A 85 -23.20 -21.64 6.34
CA THR A 85 -23.67 -23.00 6.64
C THR A 85 -23.15 -23.37 8.01
N GLN A 86 -24.01 -23.15 9.02
CA GLN A 86 -24.02 -24.01 10.19
C GLN A 86 -24.48 -25.39 9.73
N SER A 87 -23.61 -26.40 9.85
CA SER A 87 -23.96 -27.81 10.01
C SER A 87 -22.81 -28.53 10.69
#